data_AF-A0ABD2KXP8-F1
#
_entry.id   AF-A0ABD2KXP8-F1
#
_cell.length_a   1.000
_cell.length_b   1.000
_cell.length_c   1.000
_cell.angle_alpha   90.00
_cell.angle_beta   90.00
_cell.angle_gamma   90.00
#
_symmetry.space_group_name_H-M   'P 1'
#
loop_
_entity.id
_entity.type
_entity.pdbx_description
1 polymer ?
#
loop_
_entity_poly.entity_id
_entity_poly.type
_entity_poly.pdbx_seq_one_letter_code
_entity_poly.pdbx_strand_id
1 'polypeptide(L)'
;MFLFVYGTLRKGFPGEMAQKLSTEAEWIGKALLQNAQLYRVHWENFHFDYPALVLIDEKVTDKSDNFVVGDLVHLKNAEQSIKWLDVYEECGEQFNQPNEYIRKEVTVQLMTDQEASQNFLASTYVYGWPIKDSDGNFVAPVREIVVAGDWLKFVQKIVEDYADKPLIHPHVRPCHPSLL
;
A
#
# COMPACT_ATOMS: atom_id res chain seq x y z
N MET A 1 18.01 -6.62 -2.20
CA MET A 1 17.32 -5.90 -1.09
C MET A 1 15.87 -6.35 -1.06
N PHE A 2 15.29 -6.60 0.12
CA PHE A 2 13.87 -6.93 0.21
C PHE A 2 13.00 -5.66 0.29
N LEU A 3 11.88 -5.70 -0.41
CA LEU A 3 10.84 -4.67 -0.41
C LEU A 3 9.50 -5.32 -0.08
N PHE A 4 8.77 -4.75 0.87
CA PHE A 4 7.40 -5.13 1.18
C PHE A 4 6.43 -4.13 0.55
N VAL A 5 5.55 -4.61 -0.33
CA VAL A 5 4.52 -3.80 -1.00
C VAL A 5 3.13 -4.30 -0.61
N TYR A 6 2.23 -3.39 -0.29
CA TYR A 6 0.92 -3.72 0.29
C TYR A 6 -0.27 -3.19 -0.53
N GLY A 7 0.01 -2.45 -1.61
CA GLY A 7 -0.98 -1.73 -2.39
C GLY A 7 -0.86 -1.88 -3.90
N THR A 8 -0.77 -0.74 -4.59
CA THR A 8 -0.79 -0.63 -6.05
C THR A 8 0.43 -1.24 -6.75
N LEU A 9 1.49 -1.53 -5.99
CA LEU A 9 2.70 -2.22 -6.47
C LEU A 9 2.64 -3.75 -6.33
N ARG A 10 1.57 -4.29 -5.73
CA ARG A 10 1.44 -5.74 -5.49
C ARG A 10 1.30 -6.54 -6.77
N LYS A 11 1.69 -7.83 -6.68
CA LYS A 11 1.52 -8.78 -7.77
C LYS A 11 0.02 -8.93 -8.08
N GLY A 12 -0.36 -8.72 -9.34
CA GLY A 12 -1.75 -8.80 -9.79
C GLY A 12 -2.52 -7.48 -9.74
N PHE A 13 -1.95 -6.39 -9.22
CA PHE A 13 -2.55 -5.07 -9.34
C PHE A 13 -2.42 -4.56 -10.79
N PRO A 14 -3.50 -4.08 -11.43
CA PRO A 14 -3.45 -3.58 -12.80
C PRO A 14 -2.87 -2.16 -12.83
N GLY A 15 -1.54 -2.04 -12.94
CA GLY A 15 -0.87 -0.75 -13.07
C GLY A 15 0.53 -0.87 -13.68
N GLU A 16 0.98 0.16 -14.40
CA GLU A 16 2.29 0.18 -15.06
C GLU A 16 3.43 -0.01 -14.06
N MET A 17 3.32 0.57 -12.86
CA MET A 17 4.35 0.48 -11.83
C MET A 17 4.42 -0.90 -11.17
N ALA A 18 3.28 -1.59 -11.01
CA ALA A 18 3.28 -3.00 -10.59
C ALA A 18 3.96 -3.90 -11.63
N GLN A 19 3.67 -3.66 -12.92
CA GLN A 19 4.30 -4.39 -14.02
C GLN A 19 5.81 -4.13 -14.05
N LYS A 20 6.23 -2.88 -13.94
CA LYS A 20 7.64 -2.50 -13.84
C LYS A 20 8.34 -3.18 -12.66
N LEU A 21 7.75 -3.11 -11.46
CA LEU A 21 8.32 -3.79 -10.30
C LEU A 21 8.44 -5.30 -10.51
N SER A 22 7.45 -5.93 -11.15
CA SER A 22 7.46 -7.37 -11.41
C SER A 22 8.59 -7.82 -12.36
N THR A 23 9.09 -6.95 -13.23
CA THR A 23 10.25 -7.26 -14.10
C THR A 23 11.58 -7.02 -13.39
N GLU A 24 11.63 -6.02 -12.50
CA GLU A 24 12.83 -5.60 -11.76
C GLU A 24 13.04 -6.35 -10.43
N ALA A 25 12.04 -7.09 -9.95
CA ALA A 25 12.07 -7.83 -8.70
C ALA A 25 11.73 -9.32 -8.88
N GLU A 26 12.17 -10.13 -7.93
CA GLU A 26 11.73 -11.51 -7.73
C GLU A 26 10.64 -11.55 -6.65
N TRP A 27 9.51 -12.17 -6.93
CA TRP A 27 8.45 -12.33 -5.95
C TRP A 27 8.75 -13.51 -5.03
N ILE A 28 8.87 -13.25 -3.72
CA ILE A 28 9.22 -14.24 -2.71
C ILE A 28 7.96 -14.92 -2.16
N GLY A 29 6.90 -14.13 -1.93
CA GLY A 29 5.65 -14.65 -1.42
C GLY A 29 4.76 -13.56 -0.85
N LYS A 30 3.57 -13.96 -0.38
CA LYS A 30 2.75 -13.09 0.47
C LYS A 30 3.42 -12.94 1.83
N ALA A 31 3.35 -11.75 2.40
CA ALA A 31 3.90 -11.49 3.72
C ALA A 31 2.93 -10.63 4.54
N LEU A 32 3.13 -10.65 5.85
CA LEU A 32 2.32 -9.95 6.82
C LEU A 32 3.21 -9.04 7.66
N LEU A 33 2.82 -7.76 7.76
CA LEU A 33 3.40 -6.79 8.68
C LEU A 33 2.50 -6.68 9.91
N GLN A 34 3.02 -7.07 11.08
CA GLN A 34 2.33 -6.95 12.36
C GLN A 34 2.42 -5.52 12.91
N ASN A 35 1.51 -5.15 13.81
CA ASN A 35 1.42 -3.81 14.41
C ASN A 35 1.30 -2.69 13.36
N ALA A 36 0.48 -2.92 12.34
CA ALA A 36 0.21 -1.94 11.30
C ALA A 36 -1.27 -1.94 10.92
N GLN A 37 -1.73 -0.80 10.41
CA GLN A 37 -3.09 -0.62 9.91
C GLN A 37 -3.05 -0.10 8.48
N LEU A 38 -4.06 -0.47 7.71
CA LEU A 38 -4.24 -0.05 6.34
C LEU A 38 -5.47 0.86 6.25
N TYR A 39 -5.34 1.96 5.53
CA TYR A 39 -6.40 2.94 5.33
C TYR A 39 -6.63 3.18 3.84
N ARG A 40 -7.86 3.56 3.49
CA ARG A 40 -8.18 4.05 2.15
C ARG A 40 -8.00 5.56 2.10
N VAL A 41 -7.25 6.00 1.11
CA VAL A 41 -7.08 7.41 0.76
C VAL A 41 -7.86 7.72 -0.51
N HIS A 42 -8.59 8.84 -0.51
CA HIS A 42 -9.33 9.34 -1.66
C HIS A 42 -9.34 10.88 -1.70
N TRP A 43 -8.68 11.43 -2.71
CA TRP A 43 -8.77 12.85 -3.04
C TRP A 43 -9.99 13.12 -3.93
N GLU A 44 -10.77 14.16 -3.61
CA GLU A 44 -12.01 14.46 -4.35
C GLU A 44 -11.76 14.82 -5.83
N ASN A 45 -10.59 15.35 -6.13
CA ASN A 45 -10.18 15.69 -7.49
C ASN A 45 -9.46 14.55 -8.22
N PHE A 46 -9.31 13.39 -7.57
CA PHE A 46 -8.55 12.25 -8.09
C PHE A 46 -9.45 11.02 -8.11
N HIS A 47 -9.65 10.44 -9.28
CA HIS A 47 -10.55 9.30 -9.47
C HIS A 47 -9.93 7.95 -9.08
N PHE A 48 -8.91 7.96 -8.21
CA PHE A 48 -8.16 6.76 -7.88
C PHE A 48 -7.90 6.70 -6.37
N ASP A 49 -8.40 5.63 -5.76
CA ASP A 49 -8.14 5.31 -4.36
C ASP A 49 -6.81 4.59 -4.23
N TYR A 50 -6.10 4.85 -3.14
CA TYR A 50 -4.85 4.18 -2.85
C TYR A 50 -4.70 3.89 -1.34
N PRO A 51 -3.86 2.89 -0.98
CA PRO A 51 -3.72 2.46 0.40
C PRO A 51 -2.68 3.27 1.16
N ALA A 52 -2.99 3.65 2.39
CA ALA A 52 -2.07 4.21 3.35
C ALA A 52 -1.75 3.18 4.45
N LEU A 53 -0.49 2.75 4.57
CA LEU A 53 -0.02 1.91 5.66
C LEU A 53 0.51 2.76 6.80
N VAL A 54 0.02 2.52 8.01
CA VAL A 54 0.40 3.23 9.23
C VAL A 54 0.94 2.23 10.24
N LEU A 55 2.13 2.50 10.78
CA LEU A 55 2.71 1.71 11.86
C LEU A 55 2.07 2.11 13.19
N ILE A 56 1.72 1.11 14.01
CA ILE A 56 1.15 1.30 15.33
C ILE A 56 2.28 1.17 16.36
N ASP A 57 2.32 2.09 17.33
CA ASP A 57 3.25 2.01 18.46
C ASP A 57 3.01 0.72 19.26
N GLU A 58 4.09 0.05 19.65
CA GLU A 58 4.12 -1.23 20.36
C GLU A 58 3.30 -1.24 21.66
N LYS A 59 3.01 -0.05 22.22
CA LYS A 59 2.23 0.17 23.45
C LYS A 59 0.72 -0.04 23.31
N VAL A 60 0.18 -0.16 22.09
CA VAL A 60 -1.24 -0.48 21.90
C VAL A 60 -1.47 -1.95 22.26
N THR A 61 -2.32 -2.19 23.27
CA THR A 61 -2.50 -3.50 23.92
C THR A 61 -3.47 -4.43 23.20
N ASP A 62 -4.33 -3.91 22.32
CA ASP A 62 -5.17 -4.73 21.45
C ASP A 62 -4.46 -4.93 20.10
N LYS A 63 -3.64 -5.98 20.03
CA LYS A 63 -2.85 -6.34 18.84
C LYS A 63 -3.56 -7.33 17.93
N SER A 64 -4.73 -7.84 18.34
CA SER A 64 -5.28 -9.08 17.78
C SER A 64 -5.73 -8.99 16.31
N ASP A 65 -5.90 -7.78 15.76
CA ASP A 65 -6.29 -7.56 14.36
C ASP A 65 -5.44 -6.50 13.62
N ASN A 66 -4.29 -6.12 14.17
CA ASN A 66 -3.45 -5.05 13.62
C ASN A 66 -2.35 -5.59 12.71
N PHE A 67 -2.72 -5.92 11.48
CA PHE A 67 -1.77 -6.35 10.46
C PHE A 67 -2.06 -5.79 9.08
N VAL A 68 -1.03 -5.80 8.23
CA VAL A 68 -1.16 -5.51 6.80
C VAL A 68 -0.61 -6.67 5.99
N VAL A 69 -1.40 -7.14 5.03
CA VAL A 69 -1.02 -8.18 4.07
C VAL A 69 -0.48 -7.52 2.80
N GLY A 70 0.69 -7.99 2.38
CA GLY A 70 1.35 -7.54 1.17
C GLY A 70 2.08 -8.66 0.45
N ASP A 71 2.95 -8.25 -0.47
CA ASP A 71 3.90 -9.12 -1.15
C ASP A 71 5.32 -8.73 -0.74
N LEU A 72 6.12 -9.73 -0.39
CA LEU A 72 7.55 -9.58 -0.23
C LEU A 72 8.23 -9.86 -1.57
N VAL A 73 9.05 -8.91 -2.02
CA VAL A 73 9.84 -9.04 -3.24
C VAL A 73 11.31 -8.77 -2.96
N HIS A 74 12.18 -9.41 -3.72
CA HIS A 74 13.61 -9.16 -3.73
C HIS A 74 13.99 -8.34 -4.96
N LEU A 75 14.45 -7.11 -4.77
CA LEU A 75 14.88 -6.23 -5.86
C LEU A 75 16.21 -6.72 -6.43
N LYS A 76 16.25 -6.96 -7.76
CA LYS A 76 17.45 -7.41 -8.48
C LYS A 76 18.54 -6.33 -8.49
N ASN A 77 18.13 -5.09 -8.74
CA ASN A 77 18.98 -3.89 -8.63
C ASN A 77 18.30 -2.86 -7.74
N ALA A 78 18.63 -2.88 -6.45
CA ALA A 78 18.01 -2.03 -5.45
C ALA A 78 18.23 -0.54 -5.73
N GLU A 79 19.45 -0.13 -6.10
CA GLU A 79 19.77 1.29 -6.36
C GLU A 79 18.93 1.87 -7.51
N GLN A 80 18.76 1.09 -8.59
CA GLN A 80 17.94 1.50 -9.72
C GLN A 80 16.45 1.54 -9.38
N SER A 81 15.95 0.49 -8.72
CA SER A 81 14.53 0.35 -8.42
C SER A 81 14.06 1.42 -7.42
N ILE A 82 14.88 1.68 -6.40
CA ILE A 82 14.59 2.67 -5.36
C ILE A 82 14.35 4.06 -5.95
N LYS A 83 15.17 4.49 -6.92
CA LYS A 83 15.07 5.84 -7.48
C LYS A 83 13.69 6.14 -8.06
N TRP A 84 13.13 5.21 -8.82
CA TRP A 84 11.80 5.42 -9.40
C TRP A 84 10.68 5.15 -8.40
N LEU A 85 10.87 4.22 -7.45
CA LEU A 85 9.91 3.98 -6.37
C LEU A 85 9.76 5.22 -5.47
N ASP A 86 10.86 5.86 -5.11
CA ASP A 86 10.85 7.10 -4.33
C ASP A 86 10.12 8.22 -5.08
N VAL A 87 10.32 8.32 -6.40
CA VAL A 87 9.59 9.29 -7.22
C VAL A 87 8.10 8.95 -7.30
N TYR A 88 7.77 7.67 -7.48
CA TYR A 88 6.39 7.20 -7.56
C TYR A 88 5.59 7.41 -6.28
N GLU A 89 6.22 7.18 -5.12
CA GLU A 89 5.62 7.35 -3.79
C GLU A 89 5.78 8.80 -3.26
N GLU A 90 6.27 9.72 -4.10
CA GLU A 90 6.55 11.12 -3.74
C GLU A 90 7.39 11.27 -2.45
N CYS A 91 8.35 10.36 -2.26
CA CYS A 91 9.27 10.28 -1.14
C CYS A 91 10.60 10.94 -1.51
N GLY A 92 10.99 12.02 -0.81
CA GLY A 92 12.25 12.72 -1.04
C GLY A 92 12.18 14.24 -0.85
N GLU A 93 13.35 14.89 -0.81
CA GLU A 93 13.49 16.34 -0.58
C GLU A 93 12.87 17.20 -1.69
N GLN A 94 12.71 16.65 -2.89
CA GLN A 94 12.11 17.33 -4.03
C GLN A 94 10.58 17.47 -3.94
N PHE A 95 9.94 16.79 -2.99
CA PHE A 95 8.48 16.81 -2.79
C PHE A 95 8.09 17.64 -1.56
N ASN A 96 6.82 18.04 -1.50
CA ASN A 96 6.29 18.85 -0.41
C ASN A 96 6.49 18.17 0.94
N GLN A 97 6.94 18.95 1.92
CA GLN A 97 7.15 18.48 3.29
C GLN A 97 5.93 18.82 4.18
N PRO A 98 5.49 17.90 5.07
CA PRO A 98 5.98 16.52 5.20
C PRO A 98 5.57 15.68 3.98
N ASN A 99 6.44 14.75 3.54
CA ASN A 99 6.08 13.80 2.48
C ASN A 99 4.85 12.98 2.88
N GLU A 100 3.99 12.67 1.90
CA GLU A 100 2.83 11.81 2.11
C GLU A 100 3.27 10.37 2.46
N TYR A 101 4.33 9.89 1.81
CA TYR A 101 4.97 8.62 2.17
C TYR A 101 6.41 8.82 2.63
N ILE A 102 6.82 7.96 3.57
CA ILE A 102 8.17 7.90 4.11
C ILE A 102 8.65 6.46 3.98
N ARG A 103 9.83 6.25 3.40
CA ARG A 103 10.43 4.90 3.39
C ARG A 103 10.93 4.51 4.78
N LYS A 104 10.57 3.31 5.23
CA LYS A 104 10.99 2.72 6.52
C LYS A 104 11.47 1.29 6.31
N GLU A 105 12.38 0.85 7.18
CA GLU A 105 12.69 -0.57 7.33
C GLU A 105 11.70 -1.19 8.34
N VAL A 106 11.18 -2.37 7.99
CA VAL A 106 10.22 -3.12 8.79
C VAL A 106 10.57 -4.60 8.78
N THR A 107 10.12 -5.33 9.79
CA THR A 107 10.19 -6.80 9.82
C THR A 107 8.85 -7.37 9.39
N VAL A 108 8.84 -8.15 8.33
CA VAL A 108 7.64 -8.83 7.83
C VAL A 108 7.77 -10.34 7.94
N GLN A 109 6.64 -10.99 8.19
CA GLN A 109 6.54 -12.44 8.31
C GLN A 109 6.06 -13.02 6.97
N LEU A 110 6.86 -13.87 6.34
CA LEU A 110 6.47 -14.59 5.12
C LEU A 110 5.33 -15.56 5.46
N MET A 111 4.25 -15.49 4.70
CA MET A 111 3.11 -16.39 4.84
C MET A 111 3.44 -17.69 4.11
N THR A 112 3.55 -18.78 4.86
CA THR A 112 3.76 -20.13 4.33
C THR A 112 2.72 -21.07 4.92
N ASP A 113 2.45 -22.17 4.23
CA ASP A 113 1.60 -23.25 4.77
C ASP A 113 2.34 -24.11 5.82
N GLN A 114 3.59 -23.76 6.16
CA GLN A 114 4.44 -24.50 7.08
C GLN A 114 4.33 -23.90 8.50
N GLU A 115 4.49 -24.72 9.53
CA GLU A 115 4.39 -24.29 10.95
C GLU A 115 5.40 -23.18 11.32
N ALA A 116 6.52 -23.07 10.61
CA ALA A 116 7.50 -22.01 10.81
C ALA A 116 7.42 -20.97 9.68
N SER A 117 6.90 -19.79 10.01
CA SER A 117 6.97 -18.60 9.16
C SER A 117 8.34 -17.91 9.30
N GLN A 118 8.99 -17.55 8.20
CA GLN A 118 10.27 -16.84 8.21
C GLN A 118 10.06 -15.32 8.26
N ASN A 119 10.83 -14.62 9.11
CA ASN A 119 10.85 -13.16 9.15
C ASN A 119 11.92 -12.58 8.22
N PHE A 120 11.61 -11.45 7.59
CA PHE A 120 12.50 -10.72 6.70
C PHE A 120 12.54 -9.24 7.08
N LEU A 121 13.76 -8.66 7.13
CA LEU A 121 13.93 -7.21 7.15
C LEU A 121 13.72 -6.69 5.72
N ALA A 122 12.77 -5.78 5.54
CA ALA A 122 12.40 -5.22 4.24
C ALA A 122 12.16 -3.72 4.33
N SER A 123 12.46 -3.01 3.25
CA SER A 123 11.99 -1.63 3.08
C SER A 123 10.51 -1.61 2.73
N THR A 124 9.79 -0.58 3.15
CA THR A 124 8.40 -0.30 2.73
C THR A 124 8.14 1.21 2.78
N TYR A 125 7.04 1.66 2.18
CA TYR A 125 6.60 3.05 2.23
C TYR A 125 5.49 3.16 3.25
N VAL A 126 5.60 4.05 4.23
CA VAL A 126 4.57 4.25 5.27
C VAL A 126 3.95 5.62 5.08
N TYR A 127 2.65 5.73 5.33
CA TYR A 127 1.93 6.99 5.25
C TYR A 127 2.37 7.91 6.39
N GLY A 128 2.79 9.13 6.03
CA GLY A 128 3.43 10.11 6.93
C GLY A 128 2.50 11.20 7.44
N TRP A 129 1.29 11.33 6.89
CA TRP A 129 0.33 12.36 7.30
C TRP A 129 -0.61 11.89 8.42
N PRO A 130 -1.23 12.84 9.16
CA PRO A 130 -2.22 12.50 10.17
C PRO A 130 -3.39 11.68 9.61
N ILE A 131 -3.80 10.65 10.34
CA ILE A 131 -4.96 9.81 10.00
C ILE A 131 -6.23 10.36 10.63
N LYS A 132 -6.15 10.78 11.89
CA LYS A 132 -7.25 11.33 12.66
C LYS A 132 -6.89 12.67 13.29
N ASP A 133 -7.88 13.54 13.45
CA ASP A 133 -7.76 14.78 14.21
C ASP A 133 -7.90 14.53 15.72
N SER A 134 -7.86 15.61 16.51
CA SER A 134 -7.99 15.53 17.98
C SER A 134 -9.34 15.00 18.44
N ASP A 135 -10.37 15.09 17.61
CA ASP A 135 -11.73 14.64 17.90
C ASP A 135 -11.96 13.19 17.43
N GLY A 136 -10.95 12.58 16.81
CA GLY A 136 -10.99 11.21 16.31
C GLY A 136 -11.60 11.04 14.92
N ASN A 137 -11.89 12.13 14.21
CA ASN A 137 -12.40 12.11 12.84
C ASN A 137 -11.27 11.88 11.85
N PHE A 138 -11.55 11.24 10.72
CA PHE A 138 -10.56 11.10 9.66
C PHE A 138 -10.16 12.45 9.06
N VAL A 139 -8.86 12.64 8.89
CA VAL A 139 -8.29 13.81 8.20
C VAL A 139 -8.25 13.53 6.71
N ALA A 140 -8.80 14.43 5.90
CA ALA A 140 -8.70 14.32 4.45
C ALA A 140 -7.22 14.25 4.02
N PRO A 141 -6.86 13.37 3.06
CA PRO A 141 -7.73 12.58 2.18
C PRO A 141 -8.17 11.18 2.70
N VAL A 142 -7.87 10.84 3.96
CA VAL A 142 -8.19 9.51 4.52
C VAL A 142 -9.70 9.36 4.70
N ARG A 143 -10.26 8.20 4.35
CA ARG A 143 -11.71 7.95 4.36
C ARG A 143 -12.14 6.88 5.36
N GLU A 144 -11.42 5.78 5.41
CA GLU A 144 -11.79 4.64 6.23
C GLU A 144 -10.60 3.71 6.48
N ILE A 145 -10.73 2.88 7.52
CA ILE A 145 -9.83 1.76 7.75
C ILE A 145 -10.20 0.60 6.81
N VAL A 146 -9.18 -0.02 6.23
CA VAL A 146 -9.30 -1.29 5.51
C VAL A 146 -9.16 -2.41 6.53
N VAL A 147 -10.29 -2.78 7.16
CA VAL A 147 -10.35 -3.74 8.30
C VAL A 147 -9.65 -5.07 8.00
N ALA A 148 -9.71 -5.55 6.76
CA ALA A 148 -9.09 -6.81 6.37
C ALA A 148 -7.55 -6.76 6.29
N GLY A 149 -6.94 -5.57 6.39
CA GLY A 149 -5.50 -5.36 6.22
C GLY A 149 -4.96 -5.69 4.82
N ASP A 150 -5.83 -5.98 3.84
CA ASP A 150 -5.44 -6.46 2.51
C ASP A 150 -6.08 -5.59 1.42
N TRP A 151 -5.28 -4.74 0.80
CA TRP A 151 -5.74 -3.81 -0.23
C TRP A 151 -6.41 -4.50 -1.42
N LEU A 152 -5.87 -5.63 -1.89
CA LEU A 152 -6.41 -6.31 -3.08
C LEU A 152 -7.78 -6.91 -2.78
N LYS A 153 -7.98 -7.49 -1.59
CA LYS A 153 -9.30 -7.98 -1.15
C LYS A 153 -10.30 -6.83 -1.00
N PHE A 154 -9.85 -5.69 -0.48
CA PHE A 154 -10.68 -4.50 -0.34
C PHE A 154 -11.17 -3.97 -1.70
N VAL A 155 -10.26 -3.81 -2.67
CA VAL A 155 -10.61 -3.38 -4.03
C VAL A 155 -11.54 -4.39 -4.70
N GLN A 156 -11.27 -5.69 -4.57
CA GLN A 156 -12.15 -6.73 -5.11
C GLN A 156 -13.56 -6.61 -4.54
N LYS A 157 -13.70 -6.45 -3.22
CA LYS A 157 -14.99 -6.29 -2.56
C LYS A 157 -15.73 -5.04 -3.06
N ILE A 158 -15.05 -3.90 -3.21
CA ILE A 158 -15.66 -2.70 -3.80
C ILE A 158 -16.19 -3.02 -5.19
N VAL A 159 -15.38 -3.62 -6.06
CA VAL A 159 -15.81 -3.95 -7.43
C VAL A 159 -17.05 -4.85 -7.43
N GLU A 160 -17.10 -5.85 -6.55
CA GLU A 160 -18.25 -6.74 -6.37
C GLU A 160 -19.49 -5.98 -5.87
N ASP A 161 -19.36 -5.12 -4.86
CA ASP A 161 -20.46 -4.34 -4.27
C ASP A 161 -21.08 -3.30 -5.23
N TYR A 162 -20.34 -2.91 -6.29
CA TYR A 162 -20.79 -1.96 -7.31
C TYR A 162 -21.12 -2.61 -8.67
N ALA A 163 -20.93 -3.93 -8.83
CA ALA A 163 -21.18 -4.63 -10.08
C ALA A 163 -22.66 -4.60 -10.53
N ASP A 164 -23.59 -4.53 -9.58
CA ASP A 164 -25.05 -4.61 -9.83
C ASP A 164 -25.78 -3.27 -9.75
N LYS A 165 -25.08 -2.16 -9.52
CA LYS A 165 -25.72 -0.83 -9.47
C LYS A 165 -25.77 -0.24 -10.89
N PRO A 166 -26.95 0.25 -11.35
CA PRO A 166 -27.01 0.98 -12.62
C PRO A 166 -26.04 2.16 -12.55
N LEU A 167 -25.25 2.34 -13.61
CA LEU A 167 -24.27 3.41 -13.75
C LEU A 167 -24.97 4.77 -13.71
N ILE A 168 -25.18 5.29 -12.50
CA ILE A 168 -25.61 6.67 -12.26
C ILE A 168 -24.42 7.41 -11.65
N HIS A 169 -23.38 7.63 -12.47
CA HIS A 169 -22.56 8.85 -12.53
C HIS A 169 -21.37 8.66 -13.50
N PRO A 170 -20.95 9.72 -14.22
CA PRO A 170 -20.04 9.60 -15.34
C PRO A 170 -18.56 9.57 -14.91
N HIS A 171 -17.77 8.83 -15.69
CA HIS A 171 -16.30 8.87 -15.76
C HIS A 171 -15.50 8.02 -14.77
N VAL A 172 -15.59 6.70 -14.94
CA VAL A 172 -14.37 5.87 -14.96
C VAL A 172 -13.83 5.94 -16.38
N ARG A 173 -12.86 6.82 -16.68
CA ARG A 173 -12.08 6.68 -17.91
C ARG A 173 -11.02 5.60 -17.66
N PRO A 174 -10.82 4.64 -18.58
CA PRO A 174 -9.62 3.83 -18.57
C PRO A 174 -8.40 4.74 -18.73
N CYS A 175 -7.31 4.39 -18.05
CA CYS A 175 -6.00 5.03 -18.12
C CYS A 175 -5.71 5.54 -19.54
N HIS A 176 -5.46 6.84 -19.66
CA HIS A 176 -5.07 7.44 -20.93
C HIS A 176 -3.59 7.12 -21.17
N PRO A 177 -3.21 6.40 -22.24
CA PRO A 177 -1.82 6.15 -22.58
C PRO A 177 -1.32 7.34 -23.41
N SER A 178 -0.92 8.45 -22.78
CA SER A 178 -0.31 9.58 -23.50
C SER A 178 0.49 10.53 -22.60
N LEU A 179 1.68 10.11 -22.16
CA LEU A 179 2.80 11.03 -21.98
C LEU A 179 4.01 10.41 -22.70
N LEU A 180 4.10 10.74 -23.99
CA LEU A 180 5.36 10.87 -24.71
C LEU A 180 6.07 12.14 -24.21
#